data_AF-A0A3B9MPP1-F1
#
_entry.id   AF-A0A3B9MPP1-F1
#
_cell.length_a   1.000
_cell.length_b   1.000
_cell.length_c   1.000
_cell.angle_alpha   90.00
_cell.angle_beta   90.00
_cell.angle_gamma   90.00
#
_symmetry.space_group_name_H-M   'P 1'
#
loop_
_entity.id
_entity.type
_entity.pdbx_description
1 polymer ?
#
loop_
_entity_poly.entity_id
_entity_poly.type
_entity_poly.pdbx_seq_one_letter_code
_entity_poly.pdbx_strand_id
1 'polypeptide(L)'
;MGESGENTDEWIGSFRTLLELNNIGWCFWPYKKLDATSCVVSINSPAEWDTIVEFAESPRITFEEVRKNRPPRDRVKKALSDYLVRIRFANCRINQGYLKALALR
;
A
#
# COMPACT_ATOMS: atom_id res chain seq x y z
N MET A 1 14.20 -11.56 10.91
CA MET A 1 13.37 -10.33 10.94
C MET A 1 12.06 -10.63 10.20
N GLY A 2 10.91 -10.45 10.87
CA GLY A 2 9.61 -10.98 10.40
C GLY A 2 8.77 -10.04 9.55
N GLU A 3 8.69 -8.75 9.89
CA GLU A 3 7.94 -7.74 9.14
C GLU A 3 8.66 -6.39 9.18
N SER A 4 9.11 -5.91 8.02
CA SER A 4 9.63 -4.54 7.80
C SER A 4 9.48 -4.16 6.32
N GLY A 5 9.87 -2.96 5.91
CA GLY A 5 9.90 -2.58 4.48
C GLY A 5 9.07 -1.37 4.08
N GLU A 6 8.44 -0.69 5.02
CA GLU A 6 7.71 0.56 4.75
C GLU A 6 8.64 1.78 4.77
N ASN A 7 9.76 1.71 4.06
CA ASN A 7 10.77 2.76 4.03
C ASN A 7 11.34 2.94 2.62
N THR A 8 12.34 3.82 2.46
CA THR A 8 12.99 4.07 1.18
C THR A 8 13.79 2.86 0.69
N ASP A 9 14.02 2.81 -0.62
CA ASP A 9 14.77 1.72 -1.25
C ASP A 9 16.21 1.64 -0.69
N GLU A 10 16.84 2.78 -0.38
CA GLU A 10 18.18 2.85 0.22
C GLU A 10 18.20 2.22 1.61
N TRP A 11 17.19 2.51 2.42
CA TRP A 11 17.06 1.94 3.76
C TRP A 11 16.86 0.43 3.68
N ILE A 12 15.97 -0.03 2.78
CA ILE A 12 15.70 -1.46 2.60
C ILE A 12 16.95 -2.20 2.16
N GLY A 13 17.67 -1.68 1.17
CA GLY A 13 18.92 -2.27 0.70
C GLY A 13 19.96 -2.36 1.82
N SER A 14 20.12 -1.29 2.58
CA SER A 14 21.06 -1.24 3.71
C SER A 14 20.68 -2.22 4.82
N PHE A 15 19.40 -2.26 5.20
CA PHE A 15 18.93 -3.12 6.28
C PHE A 15 18.97 -4.60 5.90
N ARG A 16 18.55 -4.95 4.68
CA ARG A 16 18.72 -6.29 4.12
C ARG A 16 20.19 -6.73 4.18
N THR A 17 21.13 -5.87 3.74
CA THR A 17 22.57 -6.15 3.79
C THR A 17 23.04 -6.42 5.22
N LEU A 18 22.63 -5.58 6.17
CA LEU A 18 22.98 -5.73 7.58
C LEU A 18 22.51 -7.08 8.14
N LEU A 19 21.27 -7.48 7.84
CA LEU A 19 20.71 -8.75 8.31
C LEU A 19 21.48 -9.94 7.74
N GLU A 20 21.78 -9.92 6.44
CA GLU A 20 22.58 -10.97 5.79
C GLU A 20 23.99 -11.08 6.35
N LEU A 21 24.67 -9.95 6.59
CA LEU A 21 26.01 -9.93 7.21
C LEU A 21 26.04 -10.56 8.61
N ASN A 22 24.91 -10.55 9.31
CA ASN A 22 24.75 -11.16 10.63
C ASN A 22 24.10 -12.55 10.59
N ASN A 23 23.95 -13.14 9.40
CA ASN A 23 23.29 -14.43 9.19
C ASN A 23 21.84 -14.46 9.73
N ILE A 24 21.13 -13.35 9.61
CA ILE A 24 19.74 -13.19 10.03
C ILE A 24 18.86 -13.19 8.78
N GLY A 25 17.94 -14.16 8.68
CA GLY A 25 16.93 -14.17 7.63
C GLY A 25 15.95 -13.00 7.73
N TRP A 26 15.34 -12.62 6.62
CA TRP A 26 14.43 -11.48 6.53
C TRP A 26 13.15 -11.80 5.75
N CYS A 27 12.08 -11.09 6.08
CA CYS A 27 10.81 -11.08 5.36
C CYS A 27 10.32 -9.63 5.29
N PHE A 28 10.40 -9.03 4.10
CA PHE A 28 9.92 -7.67 3.86
C PHE A 28 8.47 -7.70 3.40
N TRP A 29 7.66 -6.82 3.99
CA TRP A 29 6.28 -6.56 3.61
C TRP A 29 6.16 -5.14 3.07
N PRO A 30 5.09 -4.85 2.30
CA PRO A 30 4.17 -5.78 1.64
C PRO A 30 4.56 -6.11 0.19
N TYR A 31 3.95 -7.17 -0.35
CA TYR A 31 4.01 -7.46 -1.78
C TYR A 31 3.29 -6.39 -2.63
N LYS A 32 2.15 -5.87 -2.15
CA LYS A 32 1.31 -4.95 -2.92
C LYS A 32 0.72 -3.85 -2.05
N LYS A 33 0.82 -2.59 -2.50
CA LYS A 33 0.19 -1.42 -1.84
C LYS A 33 -0.55 -0.55 -2.84
N LEU A 34 -1.52 0.21 -2.34
CA LEU A 34 -2.12 1.29 -3.10
C LEU A 34 -1.14 2.47 -3.19
N ASP A 35 -0.83 2.86 -4.42
CA ASP A 35 -0.06 4.06 -4.78
C ASP A 35 1.20 4.35 -3.93
N ALA A 36 1.95 3.32 -3.58
CA ALA A 36 3.18 3.44 -2.81
C ALA A 36 4.33 2.66 -3.46
N THR A 37 5.55 3.18 -3.37
CA THR A 37 6.76 2.56 -3.93
C THR A 37 7.44 1.58 -2.98
N SER A 38 7.12 1.62 -1.69
CA SER A 38 7.67 0.76 -0.62
C SER A 38 7.04 -0.65 -0.61
N CYS A 39 6.92 -1.27 -1.78
CA CYS A 39 6.39 -2.62 -1.98
C CYS A 39 6.81 -3.17 -3.35
N VAL A 40 6.61 -4.47 -3.61
CA VAL A 40 6.98 -5.09 -4.90
C VAL A 40 6.15 -4.52 -6.07
N VAL A 41 4.83 -4.36 -5.89
CA VAL A 41 3.94 -3.79 -6.90
C VAL A 41 2.94 -2.78 -6.33
N SER A 42 2.73 -1.67 -7.03
CA SER A 42 1.73 -0.66 -6.69
C SER A 42 0.43 -0.86 -7.46
N ILE A 43 -0.68 -0.75 -6.75
CA ILE A 43 -2.01 -0.57 -7.34
C ILE A 43 -2.16 0.92 -7.64
N ASN A 44 -2.57 1.27 -8.86
CA ASN A 44 -2.89 2.66 -9.19
C ASN A 44 -4.18 3.08 -8.47
N SER A 45 -4.18 4.23 -7.80
CA SER A 45 -5.35 4.69 -7.04
C SER A 45 -6.61 4.80 -7.92
N PRO A 46 -7.77 4.26 -7.50
CA PRO A 46 -9.06 4.55 -8.13
C PRO A 46 -9.45 6.02 -8.01
N ALA A 47 -10.14 6.58 -9.00
CA ALA A 47 -10.50 8.00 -9.03
C ALA A 47 -11.37 8.46 -7.85
N GLU A 48 -12.21 7.57 -7.29
CA GLU A 48 -13.09 7.88 -6.15
C GLU A 48 -12.51 7.41 -4.80
N TRP A 49 -11.24 6.97 -4.77
CA TRP A 49 -10.66 6.38 -3.56
C TRP A 49 -10.58 7.37 -2.40
N ASP A 50 -10.27 8.63 -2.68
CA ASP A 50 -10.14 9.68 -1.67
C ASP A 50 -11.43 9.88 -0.87
N THR A 51 -12.59 9.60 -1.47
CA THR A 51 -13.89 9.64 -0.76
C THR A 51 -13.97 8.62 0.38
N ILE A 52 -13.30 7.47 0.23
CA ILE A 52 -13.22 6.45 1.28
C ILE A 52 -12.21 6.89 2.35
N VAL A 53 -11.07 7.44 1.93
CA VAL A 53 -10.02 7.95 2.82
C VAL A 53 -10.55 9.08 3.70
N GLU A 54 -11.14 10.11 3.11
CA GLU A 54 -11.76 11.25 3.81
C GLU A 54 -12.78 10.78 4.84
N PHE A 55 -13.63 9.80 4.50
CA PHE A 55 -14.58 9.24 5.45
C PHE A 55 -13.91 8.48 6.60
N ALA A 56 -12.83 7.73 6.31
CA ALA A 56 -12.09 6.99 7.32
C ALA A 56 -11.37 7.93 8.31
N GLU A 57 -10.86 9.06 7.82
CA GLU A 57 -10.15 10.08 8.60
C GLU A 57 -11.09 11.06 9.32
N SER A 58 -12.36 11.14 8.91
CA SER A 58 -13.35 12.01 9.55
C SER A 58 -13.65 11.64 11.01
N PRO A 59 -14.11 12.58 11.86
CA PRO A 59 -14.47 12.30 13.25
C PRO A 59 -15.51 11.18 13.40
N ARG A 60 -15.30 10.31 14.40
CA ARG A 60 -16.12 9.11 14.65
C ARG A 60 -16.54 8.95 16.11
N ILE A 61 -16.55 10.04 16.87
CA ILE A 61 -16.82 10.01 18.33
C ILE A 61 -18.30 9.66 18.57
N THR A 62 -19.19 10.19 17.73
CA THR A 62 -20.62 9.95 17.81
C THR A 62 -21.18 9.32 16.54
N PHE A 63 -22.31 8.60 16.67
CA PHE A 63 -23.00 8.05 15.50
C PHE A 63 -23.55 9.14 14.57
N GLU A 64 -23.80 10.35 15.06
CA GLU A 64 -24.24 11.47 14.23
C GLU A 64 -23.12 11.92 13.29
N GLU A 65 -21.90 12.13 13.79
CA GLU A 65 -20.72 12.48 12.98
C GLU A 65 -20.46 11.43 11.89
N VAL A 66 -20.51 10.14 12.25
CA VAL A 66 -20.33 9.04 11.28
C VAL A 66 -21.41 9.07 10.19
N ARG A 67 -22.66 9.44 10.50
CA ARG A 67 -23.73 9.55 9.50
C ARG A 67 -23.56 10.78 8.63
N LYS A 68 -23.18 11.91 9.21
CA LYS A 68 -22.99 13.19 8.52
C LYS A 68 -21.85 13.11 7.51
N ASN A 69 -20.74 12.45 7.87
CA ASN A 69 -19.57 12.32 7.01
C ASN A 69 -19.68 11.14 6.04
N ARG A 70 -20.75 10.34 6.10
CA ARG A 70 -20.89 9.14 5.26
C ARG A 70 -20.96 9.51 3.78
N PRO A 71 -20.08 8.96 2.93
CA PRO A 71 -20.07 9.30 1.52
C PRO A 71 -21.25 8.67 0.77
N PRO A 72 -21.62 9.23 -0.40
CA PRO A 72 -22.62 8.63 -1.29
C PRO A 72 -22.25 7.20 -1.68
N ARG A 73 -23.22 6.27 -1.57
CA ARG A 73 -23.00 4.85 -1.82
C ARG A 73 -22.46 4.55 -3.21
N ASP A 74 -22.88 5.29 -4.22
CA ASP A 74 -22.47 5.05 -5.61
C ASP A 74 -21.00 5.40 -5.85
N ARG A 75 -20.48 6.45 -5.19
CA ARG A 75 -19.05 6.79 -5.22
C ARG A 75 -18.21 5.69 -4.59
N VAL A 76 -18.63 5.17 -3.43
CA VAL A 76 -17.96 4.05 -2.75
C VAL A 76 -17.98 2.80 -3.61
N LYS A 77 -19.13 2.44 -4.20
CA LYS A 77 -19.25 1.28 -5.09
C LYS A 77 -18.32 1.42 -6.31
N LYS A 78 -18.26 2.60 -6.92
CA LYS A 78 -17.35 2.88 -8.04
C LYS A 78 -15.89 2.72 -7.62
N ALA A 79 -15.47 3.35 -6.50
CA ALA A 79 -14.12 3.23 -5.96
C ALA A 79 -13.70 1.76 -5.76
N LEU A 80 -14.54 0.98 -5.09
CA LEU A 80 -14.26 -0.43 -4.79
C LEU A 80 -14.28 -1.30 -6.05
N SER A 81 -15.19 -1.04 -6.99
CA SER A 81 -15.26 -1.78 -8.26
C SER A 81 -14.03 -1.52 -9.13
N ASP A 82 -13.61 -0.25 -9.22
CA ASP A 82 -12.38 0.13 -9.91
C ASP A 82 -11.15 -0.49 -9.24
N TYR A 83 -11.12 -0.53 -7.90
CA TYR A 83 -10.06 -1.19 -7.14
C TYR A 83 -9.94 -2.67 -7.49
N LEU A 84 -11.05 -3.41 -7.63
CA LEU A 84 -11.04 -4.83 -8.01
C LEU A 84 -10.43 -5.07 -9.40
N VAL A 85 -10.58 -4.13 -10.33
CA VAL A 85 -9.92 -4.20 -11.63
C VAL A 85 -8.44 -3.88 -11.48
N ARG A 86 -8.09 -2.81 -10.74
CA ARG A 86 -6.72 -2.30 -10.61
C ARG A 86 -5.80 -3.19 -9.78
N ILE A 87 -6.33 -3.92 -8.79
CA ILE A 87 -5.55 -4.83 -7.93
C ILE A 87 -5.03 -6.06 -8.68
N ARG A 88 -5.60 -6.39 -9.85
CA ARG A 88 -5.08 -7.46 -10.71
C ARG A 88 -3.64 -7.14 -11.06
N PHE A 89 -2.75 -8.13 -10.97
CA PHE A 89 -1.32 -7.93 -11.18
C PHE A 89 -1.01 -7.28 -12.54
N ALA A 90 -1.73 -7.67 -13.60
CA ALA A 90 -1.60 -7.08 -14.95
C ALA A 90 -1.87 -5.57 -15.02
N ASN A 91 -2.57 -5.00 -14.03
CA ASN A 91 -2.91 -3.57 -13.95
C ASN A 91 -2.09 -2.82 -12.88
N CYS A 92 -1.17 -3.51 -12.22
CA CYS A 92 -0.28 -2.95 -11.21
C CYS A 92 1.03 -2.45 -11.85
N ARG A 93 1.67 -1.48 -11.21
CA ARG A 93 3.02 -1.00 -11.55
C ARG A 93 4.05 -1.79 -10.75
N ILE A 94 5.11 -2.29 -11.39
CA ILE A 94 6.24 -2.93 -10.69
C ILE A 94 7.20 -1.86 -10.18
N ASN A 95 7.58 -1.93 -8.89
CA ASN A 95 8.53 -1.00 -8.29
C ASN A 95 9.95 -1.56 -8.41
N GLN A 96 10.63 -1.17 -9.49
CA GLN A 96 11.98 -1.65 -9.80
C GLN A 96 13.01 -1.26 -8.75
N GLY A 97 12.86 -0.10 -8.10
CA GLY A 97 13.74 0.33 -7.01
C GLY A 97 13.66 -0.61 -5.80
N TYR A 98 12.45 -0.94 -5.38
CA TYR A 98 12.20 -1.89 -4.29
C TYR A 98 12.73 -3.30 -4.58
N LEU A 99 12.52 -3.81 -5.80
CA LEU A 99 13.09 -5.10 -6.21
C LEU A 99 14.61 -5.11 -6.15
N LYS A 100 15.26 -4.05 -6.65
CA LYS A 100 16.71 -3.89 -6.57
C LYS A 100 17.21 -3.80 -5.13
N ALA A 101 16.50 -3.08 -4.26
CA ALA A 101 16.82 -2.98 -2.84
C ALA A 101 16.79 -4.36 -2.14
N LEU A 102 15.90 -5.26 -2.57
CA LEU A 102 15.82 -6.64 -2.10
C LEU A 102 16.77 -7.62 -2.82
N ALA A 103 17.63 -7.11 -3.72
CA ALA A 103 18.51 -7.92 -4.57
C ALA A 103 17.77 -8.94 -5.47
N LEU A 104 16.56 -8.59 -5.93
CA LEU A 104 15.74 -9.38 -6.85
C LEU A 104 15.88 -8.86 -8.30
N ARG A 105 15.62 -9.73 -9.28
CA ARG A 105 15.70 -9.45 -10.73
C ARG A 105 14.32 -9.38 -11.37
#